data_AF-B4FV26-F1
#
_entry.id   AF-B4FV26-F1
#
_cell.length_a   1.000
_cell.length_b   1.000
_cell.length_c   1.000
_cell.angle_alpha   90.00
_cell.angle_beta   90.00
_cell.angle_gamma   90.00
#
_symmetry.space_group_name_H-M   'P 1'
#
loop_
_entity.id
_entity.type
_entity.pdbx_description
1 polymer ?
#
loop_
_entity_poly.entity_id
_entity_poly.type
_entity_poly.pdbx_seq_one_letter_code
_entity_poly.pdbx_strand_id
1 'polypeptide(L)'
;MAEKSSLRRLKRLLPAFAAIDAAIEAATGFSRDNIRQERGKLVEMLCDIITDNDSVELAEGLCQLLDEAMVFALKRLRVVEATPTVLATTDAIKAVAGLRSHESGRVRGLACSIIGGWTTSINCDISTGRAILVKLSKMQQAHKALRVPGRRH
;
A
#
# COMPACT_ATOMS: atom_id res chain seq x y z
N MET A 1 9.15 -0.67 30.44
CA MET A 1 8.03 -1.12 29.58
C MET A 1 7.96 -0.38 28.24
N ALA A 2 8.24 0.93 28.22
CA ALA A 2 8.16 1.75 27.01
C ALA A 2 9.21 1.43 25.92
N GLU A 3 10.44 1.09 26.29
CA GLU A 3 11.52 0.71 25.35
C GLU A 3 11.12 -0.49 24.45
N LYS A 4 10.52 -1.52 25.06
CA LYS A 4 9.97 -2.68 24.33
C LYS A 4 8.79 -2.34 23.41
N SER A 5 8.02 -1.28 23.67
CA SER A 5 6.98 -0.82 22.74
C SER A 5 7.55 -0.01 21.59
N SER A 6 8.53 0.87 21.84
CA SER A 6 9.18 1.69 20.82
C SER A 6 9.93 0.83 19.81
N LEU A 7 10.69 -0.17 20.27
CA LEU A 7 11.39 -1.12 19.40
C LEU A 7 10.44 -1.97 18.54
N ARG A 8 9.26 -2.34 19.09
CA ARG A 8 8.25 -3.11 18.33
C ARG A 8 7.63 -2.28 17.21
N ARG A 9 7.27 -1.02 17.49
CA ARG A 9 6.79 -0.06 16.47
C ARG A 9 7.84 0.15 15.39
N LEU A 10 9.07 0.47 15.78
CA LEU A 10 10.16 0.72 14.86
C LEU A 10 10.44 -0.47 13.92
N LYS A 11 10.50 -1.70 14.46
CA LYS A 11 10.71 -2.92 13.67
C LYS A 11 9.64 -3.16 12.61
N ARG A 12 8.40 -2.72 12.85
CA ARG A 12 7.29 -2.86 11.88
C ARG A 12 7.31 -1.77 10.81
N LEU A 13 7.77 -0.57 11.15
CA LEU A 13 7.85 0.55 10.21
C LEU A 13 9.00 0.41 9.21
N LEU A 14 10.18 0.00 9.67
CA LEU A 14 11.40 0.04 8.86
C LEU A 14 11.31 -0.70 7.52
N PRO A 15 10.85 -1.97 7.47
CA PRO A 15 10.71 -2.68 6.19
C PRO A 15 9.64 -2.05 5.30
N ALA A 16 8.57 -1.51 5.89
CA ALA A 16 7.46 -0.96 5.15
C ALA A 16 7.83 0.35 4.44
N PHE A 17 8.67 1.18 5.07
CA PHE A 17 9.12 2.44 4.50
C PHE A 17 9.82 2.26 3.15
N ALA A 18 10.75 1.32 3.05
CA ALA A 18 11.51 1.08 1.82
C ALA A 18 10.59 0.69 0.65
N ALA A 19 9.67 -0.26 0.89
CA ALA A 19 8.73 -0.72 -0.13
C ALA A 19 7.73 0.36 -0.56
N ILE A 20 7.22 1.16 0.38
CA ILE A 20 6.29 2.26 0.10
C ILE A 20 6.99 3.39 -0.67
N ASP A 21 8.21 3.76 -0.27
CA ASP A 21 8.97 4.78 -0.99
C ASP A 21 9.28 4.32 -2.41
N ALA A 22 9.71 3.07 -2.62
CA ALA A 22 9.95 2.51 -3.95
C ALA A 22 8.69 2.51 -4.82
N ALA A 23 7.51 2.21 -4.26
CA ALA A 23 6.25 2.28 -4.99
C ALA A 23 5.87 3.71 -5.39
N ILE A 24 6.10 4.68 -4.50
CA ILE A 24 5.85 6.10 -4.81
C ILE A 24 6.85 6.60 -5.86
N GLU A 25 8.13 6.23 -5.76
CA GLU A 25 9.15 6.55 -6.77
C GLU A 25 8.78 5.96 -8.13
N ALA A 26 8.40 4.68 -8.18
CA ALA A 26 7.97 4.01 -9.40
C ALA A 26 6.72 4.63 -10.03
N ALA A 27 5.77 5.10 -9.20
CA ALA A 27 4.56 5.75 -9.68
C ALA A 27 4.78 7.20 -10.16
N THR A 28 5.75 7.92 -9.57
CA THR A 28 5.91 9.37 -9.80
C THR A 28 7.14 9.75 -10.61
N GLY A 29 8.15 8.88 -10.68
CA GLY A 29 9.45 9.17 -11.28
C GLY A 29 10.36 10.08 -10.43
N PHE A 30 9.91 10.55 -9.26
CA PHE A 30 10.68 11.45 -8.40
C PHE A 30 11.36 10.70 -7.26
N SER A 31 12.67 10.90 -7.10
CA SER A 31 13.43 10.36 -5.97
C SER A 31 12.90 10.84 -4.62
N ARG A 32 12.99 9.96 -3.63
CA ARG A 32 12.64 10.17 -2.23
C ARG A 32 13.87 10.11 -1.32
N ASP A 33 15.08 10.22 -1.86
CA ASP A 33 16.34 10.11 -1.10
C ASP A 33 16.42 11.08 0.07
N ASN A 34 16.05 12.35 -0.14
CA ASN A 34 16.04 13.32 0.94
C ASN A 34 15.09 12.91 2.09
N ILE A 35 13.92 12.35 1.74
CA ILE A 35 12.96 11.86 2.73
C ILE A 35 13.53 10.63 3.47
N ARG A 36 14.20 9.72 2.74
CA ARG A 36 14.89 8.56 3.34
C ARG A 36 15.98 9.01 4.30
N GLN A 37 16.77 10.00 3.93
CA GLN A 37 17.87 10.54 4.73
C GLN A 37 17.36 11.19 6.02
N GLU A 38 16.39 12.10 5.94
CA GLU A 38 15.83 12.76 7.12
C GLU A 38 15.17 11.76 8.07
N ARG A 39 14.46 10.76 7.53
CA ARG A 39 13.92 9.67 8.33
C ARG A 39 15.01 8.82 8.97
N GLY A 40 16.13 8.59 8.28
CA GLY A 40 17.30 7.89 8.80
C GLY A 40 17.84 8.55 10.06
N LYS A 41 17.99 9.88 10.06
CA LYS A 41 18.42 10.66 11.22
C LYS A 41 17.48 10.50 12.42
N LEU A 42 16.17 10.47 12.20
CA LEU A 42 15.18 10.23 13.26
C LEU A 42 15.30 8.83 13.86
N VAL A 43 15.58 7.82 13.02
CA VAL A 43 15.78 6.43 13.47
C VAL A 43 17.08 6.30 14.24
N GLU A 44 18.15 6.95 13.78
CA GLU A 44 19.45 6.96 14.47
C GLU A 44 19.33 7.58 15.86
N MET A 45 18.76 8.79 15.96
CA MET A 45 18.49 9.43 17.26
C MET A 45 17.64 8.54 18.19
N LEU A 46 16.62 7.86 17.65
CA LEU A 46 15.79 6.95 18.44
C LEU A 46 16.59 5.74 18.94
N CYS A 47 17.49 5.18 18.12
CA CYS A 47 18.36 4.08 18.51
C CYS A 47 19.34 4.50 19.61
N ASP A 48 19.93 5.69 19.50
CA ASP A 48 20.86 6.23 20.51
C ASP A 48 20.15 6.36 21.86
N ILE A 49 18.97 7.01 21.89
CA ILE A 49 18.17 7.18 23.12
C ILE A 49 17.78 5.83 23.75
N ILE A 50 17.44 4.84 22.92
CA ILE A 50 17.09 3.49 23.41
C ILE A 50 18.33 2.81 24.00
N THR A 51 19.50 3.01 23.40
CA THR A 51 20.77 2.39 23.83
C THR A 51 21.27 3.00 25.13
N ASP A 52 21.20 4.33 25.25
CA ASP A 52 21.70 5.08 26.39
C ASP A 52 20.69 5.13 27.56
N ASN A 53 19.47 4.61 27.34
CA ASN A 53 18.35 4.63 28.31
C ASN A 53 18.04 6.05 28.81
N ASP A 54 18.24 7.05 27.95
CA ASP A 54 18.23 8.47 28.29
C ASP A 54 16.84 8.98 28.67
N SER A 55 15.85 8.79 27.78
CA SER A 55 14.53 9.38 27.97
C SER A 55 13.43 8.63 27.23
N VAL A 56 12.49 8.08 28.01
CA VAL A 56 11.28 7.42 27.53
C VAL A 56 10.37 8.39 26.75
N GLU A 57 10.26 9.63 27.20
CA GLU A 57 9.40 10.64 26.57
C GLU A 57 9.94 11.04 25.19
N LEU A 58 11.26 11.23 25.08
CA LEU A 58 11.90 11.57 23.81
C LEU A 58 11.79 10.41 22.80
N ALA A 59 12.00 9.17 23.27
CA ALA A 59 11.82 7.97 22.43
C ALA A 59 10.38 7.82 21.91
N GLU A 60 9.38 8.09 22.76
CA GLU A 60 7.97 8.07 22.35
C GLU A 60 7.65 9.20 21.37
N GLY A 61 8.16 10.41 21.59
CA GLY A 61 8.02 11.54 20.67
C GLY A 61 8.59 11.25 19.27
N LEU A 62 9.77 10.64 19.20
CA LEU A 62 10.37 10.20 17.94
C LEU A 62 9.56 9.08 17.27
N CYS A 63 9.05 8.11 18.04
CA CYS A 63 8.15 7.08 17.51
C CYS A 63 6.87 7.69 16.92
N GLN A 64 6.31 8.73 17.53
CA GLN A 64 5.16 9.45 16.99
C GLN A 64 5.50 10.18 15.69
N LEU A 65 6.66 10.84 15.61
CA LEU A 65 7.12 11.47 14.36
C LEU A 65 7.31 10.44 13.22
N LEU A 66 7.84 9.26 13.53
CA LEU A 66 7.96 8.18 12.55
C LEU A 66 6.59 7.65 12.10
N ASP A 67 5.62 7.56 13.01
CA ASP A 67 4.24 7.22 12.65
C ASP A 67 3.59 8.27 11.76
N GLU A 68 3.82 9.56 12.02
CA GLU A 68 3.36 10.65 11.16
C GLU A 68 3.98 10.56 9.77
N ALA A 69 5.30 10.30 9.69
CA ALA A 69 5.99 10.11 8.43
C ALA A 69 5.40 8.92 7.64
N MET A 70 5.05 7.82 8.31
CA MET A 70 4.39 6.67 7.69
C MET A 70 2.98 7.02 7.22
N VAL A 71 2.19 7.73 8.04
CA VAL A 71 0.86 8.23 7.65
C VAL A 71 0.95 9.09 6.39
N PHE A 72 1.92 10.01 6.33
CA PHE A 72 2.15 10.84 5.16
C PHE A 72 2.51 10.02 3.92
N ALA A 73 3.40 9.03 4.06
CA ALA A 73 3.77 8.13 2.97
C ALA A 73 2.56 7.33 2.46
N LEU A 74 1.74 6.76 3.35
CA LEU A 74 0.52 6.03 2.98
C LEU A 74 -0.51 6.92 2.28
N LYS A 75 -0.69 8.17 2.72
CA LYS A 75 -1.55 9.14 2.04
C LYS A 75 -1.05 9.41 0.62
N ARG A 76 0.26 9.60 0.44
CA ARG A 76 0.84 9.78 -0.90
C ARG A 76 0.66 8.54 -1.76
N LEU A 77 0.93 7.35 -1.22
CA LEU A 77 0.72 6.09 -1.93
C LEU A 77 -0.73 5.94 -2.44
N ARG A 78 -1.71 6.38 -1.64
CA ARG A 78 -3.12 6.38 -2.04
C ARG A 78 -3.42 7.36 -3.18
N VAL A 79 -2.76 8.51 -3.22
CA VAL A 79 -3.00 9.57 -4.23
C VAL A 79 -2.33 9.23 -5.56
N VAL A 80 -1.14 8.65 -5.55
CA VAL A 80 -0.39 8.36 -6.80
C VAL A 80 -0.96 7.19 -7.59
N GLU A 81 -2.18 6.72 -7.26
CA GLU A 81 -2.90 5.60 -7.86
C GLU A 81 -1.94 4.51 -8.33
N ALA A 82 -1.25 3.87 -7.37
CA ALA A 82 -0.30 2.81 -7.68
C ALA A 82 -1.00 1.77 -8.55
N THR A 83 -0.67 1.77 -9.83
CA THR A 83 -1.30 0.87 -10.81
C THR A 83 -1.03 -0.58 -10.40
N PRO A 84 -1.88 -1.53 -10.79
CA PRO A 84 -1.64 -2.95 -10.49
C PRO A 84 -0.22 -3.41 -10.84
N THR A 85 0.36 -2.85 -11.91
CA THR A 85 1.76 -3.09 -12.31
C THR A 85 2.76 -2.59 -11.28
N VAL A 86 2.63 -1.34 -10.80
CA VAL A 86 3.53 -0.78 -9.76
C VAL A 86 3.40 -1.54 -8.44
N LEU A 87 2.19 -1.97 -8.10
CA LEU A 87 1.95 -2.77 -6.90
C LEU A 87 2.48 -4.21 -7.01
N ALA A 88 2.60 -4.74 -8.23
CA ALA A 88 3.15 -6.08 -8.48
C ALA A 88 4.68 -6.07 -8.54
N THR A 89 5.29 -4.98 -9.01
CA THR A 89 6.75 -4.83 -9.11
C THR A 89 7.39 -4.35 -7.81
N THR A 90 6.59 -3.89 -6.85
CA THR A 90 7.06 -3.46 -5.53
C THR A 90 6.46 -4.35 -4.45
N ASP A 91 7.19 -4.56 -3.35
CA ASP A 91 6.66 -5.26 -2.17
C ASP A 91 5.63 -4.40 -1.37
N ALA A 92 5.06 -3.37 -1.99
CA ALA A 92 4.15 -2.42 -1.36
C ALA A 92 2.87 -3.09 -0.83
N ILE A 93 2.33 -4.09 -1.54
CA ILE A 93 1.16 -4.83 -1.04
C ILE A 93 1.48 -5.53 0.29
N LYS A 94 2.61 -6.24 0.36
CA LYS A 94 3.05 -6.94 1.57
C LYS A 94 3.35 -5.94 2.69
N ALA A 95 4.03 -4.85 2.37
CA ALA A 95 4.34 -3.78 3.32
C ALA A 95 3.07 -3.16 3.93
N VAL A 96 2.12 -2.72 3.10
CA VAL A 96 0.86 -2.14 3.57
C VAL A 96 0.03 -3.17 4.34
N ALA A 97 0.02 -4.45 3.91
CA ALA A 97 -0.65 -5.51 4.65
C ALA A 97 -0.05 -5.72 6.05
N GLY A 98 1.27 -5.68 6.19
CA GLY A 98 1.96 -5.78 7.48
C GLY A 98 1.58 -4.67 8.46
N LEU A 99 1.33 -3.46 7.95
CA LEU A 99 0.92 -2.29 8.74
C LEU A 99 -0.50 -2.37 9.31
N ARG A 100 -1.33 -3.34 8.89
CA ARG A 100 -2.70 -3.52 9.42
C ARG A 100 -2.75 -3.99 10.87
N SER A 101 -1.62 -4.43 11.42
CA SER A 101 -1.48 -4.80 12.84
C SER A 101 -0.69 -3.77 13.65
N HIS A 102 -0.29 -2.66 13.02
CA HIS A 102 0.54 -1.63 13.63
C HIS A 102 -0.13 -1.01 14.87
N GLU A 103 0.68 -0.64 15.85
CA GLU A 103 0.26 -0.15 17.16
C GLU A 103 -0.46 1.19 17.05
N SER A 104 0.06 2.11 16.23
CA SER A 104 -0.64 3.36 15.90
C SER A 104 -1.91 3.11 15.11
N GLY A 105 -3.04 3.50 15.71
CA GLY A 105 -4.36 3.38 15.10
C GLY A 105 -4.50 4.15 13.79
N ARG A 106 -3.74 5.24 13.61
CA ARG A 106 -3.76 6.04 12.37
C ARG A 106 -3.07 5.31 11.22
N VAL A 107 -1.88 4.76 11.45
CA VAL A 107 -1.16 3.93 10.48
C VAL A 107 -2.00 2.71 10.12
N ARG A 108 -2.52 2.01 11.14
CA ARG A 108 -3.37 0.82 10.98
C ARG A 108 -4.64 1.11 10.19
N GLY A 109 -5.35 2.19 10.52
CA GLY A 109 -6.58 2.60 9.84
C GLY A 109 -6.37 2.92 8.37
N LEU A 110 -5.30 3.65 8.04
CA LEU A 110 -4.94 3.95 6.65
C LEU A 110 -4.55 2.71 5.87
N ALA A 111 -3.72 1.83 6.46
CA ALA A 111 -3.34 0.57 5.83
C ALA A 111 -4.57 -0.29 5.48
N CYS A 112 -5.52 -0.44 6.43
CA CYS A 112 -6.78 -1.14 6.17
C CYS A 112 -7.61 -0.48 5.07
N SER A 113 -7.71 0.86 5.07
CA SER A 113 -8.45 1.60 4.03
C SER A 113 -7.83 1.43 2.64
N ILE A 114 -6.50 1.43 2.53
CA ILE A 114 -5.79 1.26 1.25
C ILE A 114 -6.03 -0.14 0.70
N ILE A 115 -5.84 -1.19 1.51
CA ILE A 115 -6.10 -2.57 1.08
C ILE A 115 -7.56 -2.75 0.65
N GLY A 116 -8.52 -2.21 1.43
CA GLY A 116 -9.93 -2.24 1.07
C GLY A 116 -10.23 -1.54 -0.25
N GLY A 117 -9.58 -0.40 -0.51
CA GLY A 117 -9.67 0.32 -1.77
C GLY A 117 -9.17 -0.51 -2.95
N TRP A 118 -7.99 -1.11 -2.85
CA TRP A 118 -7.44 -1.98 -3.89
C TRP A 118 -8.32 -3.21 -4.14
N THR A 119 -8.80 -3.88 -3.09
CA THR A 119 -9.71 -5.02 -3.21
C THR A 119 -11.01 -4.62 -3.91
N THR A 120 -11.58 -3.47 -3.56
CA THR A 120 -12.80 -2.96 -4.18
C THR A 120 -12.58 -2.65 -5.67
N SER A 121 -11.47 -2.00 -6.01
CA SER A 121 -11.10 -1.70 -7.40
C SER A 121 -10.98 -2.97 -8.24
N ILE A 122 -10.24 -3.96 -7.76
CA ILE A 122 -10.07 -5.25 -8.47
C ILE A 122 -11.42 -5.95 -8.66
N ASN A 123 -12.30 -5.95 -7.66
CA ASN A 123 -13.63 -6.55 -7.77
C ASN A 123 -14.52 -5.83 -8.79
N CYS A 124 -14.42 -4.51 -8.89
CA CYS A 124 -15.09 -3.73 -9.94
C CYS A 124 -14.57 -4.09 -11.34
N ASP A 125 -13.25 -4.24 -11.51
CA ASP A 125 -12.63 -4.63 -12.78
C ASP A 125 -13.07 -6.03 -13.21
N ILE A 126 -13.07 -7.00 -12.29
CA ILE A 126 -13.56 -8.37 -12.53
C ILE A 126 -15.04 -8.35 -12.94
N SER A 127 -15.86 -7.56 -12.27
CA SER A 127 -17.30 -7.45 -12.57
C SER A 127 -17.55 -6.87 -13.96
N THR A 128 -16.77 -5.85 -14.33
CA THR A 128 -16.80 -5.25 -15.67
C THR A 128 -16.37 -6.24 -16.74
N GLY A 129 -15.27 -6.98 -16.52
CA GLY A 129 -14.82 -8.03 -17.44
C GLY A 129 -15.85 -9.13 -17.65
N ARG A 130 -16.52 -9.58 -16.59
CA ARG A 130 -17.62 -10.55 -16.69
C ARG A 130 -18.78 -10.02 -17.54
N ALA A 131 -19.18 -8.76 -17.36
CA ALA A 131 -20.24 -8.14 -18.14
C ALA A 131 -19.90 -8.09 -19.64
N ILE A 132 -18.65 -7.77 -19.97
CA ILE A 132 -18.14 -7.76 -21.35
C ILE A 132 -18.21 -9.17 -21.96
N LEU A 133 -17.74 -10.19 -21.24
CA LEU A 133 -17.77 -11.59 -21.71
C LEU A 133 -19.20 -12.08 -22.00
N VAL A 134 -20.16 -11.75 -21.13
CA VAL A 134 -21.57 -12.07 -21.35
C VAL A 134 -22.10 -11.40 -22.63
N LYS A 135 -21.76 -10.12 -22.85
CA LYS A 135 -22.18 -9.39 -24.04
C LYS A 135 -21.59 -10.01 -25.32
N LEU A 136 -20.30 -10.37 -25.31
CA LEU A 136 -19.64 -11.04 -26.43
C LEU A 136 -20.29 -12.39 -26.76
N SER A 137 -20.61 -13.19 -25.74
CA SER A 137 -21.30 -14.49 -25.93
C SER A 137 -22.67 -14.31 -26.62
N LYS A 138 -23.46 -13.32 -26.19
CA LYS A 138 -24.75 -13.01 -26.82
C LYS A 138 -24.58 -12.59 -28.29
N MET A 139 -23.60 -11.75 -28.59
CA MET A 139 -23.29 -11.33 -29.97
C MET A 139 -22.87 -12.52 -30.84
N GLN A 140 -22.07 -13.44 -30.31
CA GLN A 140 -21.67 -14.66 -31.02
C GLN A 140 -22.87 -15.58 -31.31
N GLN A 141 -23.79 -15.73 -30.37
CA GLN A 141 -25.02 -16.51 -30.57
C GLN A 141 -25.92 -15.89 -31.63
N ALA A 142 -26.13 -14.56 -31.59
CA ALA A 142 -26.90 -13.84 -32.59
C ALA A 142 -26.29 -13.98 -34.00
N HIS A 143 -24.96 -13.87 -34.10
CA HIS A 143 -24.26 -14.08 -35.37
C HIS A 143 -24.41 -15.50 -35.91
N LYS A 144 -24.36 -16.53 -35.05
CA LYS A 144 -24.61 -17.93 -35.44
C LYS A 144 -26.05 -18.15 -35.92
N ALA A 145 -27.03 -17.57 -35.23
CA ALA A 145 -28.45 -17.68 -35.59
C ALA A 145 -28.75 -17.09 -36.98
N LEU A 146 -28.08 -15.99 -37.34
CA LEU A 146 -28.17 -15.38 -38.68
C LEU A 146 -27.49 -16.18 -39.79
N ARG A 147 -26.63 -17.15 -39.45
CA ARG A 147 -25.82 -17.92 -40.39
C ARG A 147 -26.37 -19.32 -40.70
N VAL A 148 -27.51 -19.72 -40.09
CA VAL A 148 -28.17 -21.00 -40.41
C VAL A 148 -28.79 -20.88 -41.81
N PRO A 149 -28.36 -21.69 -42.80
CA PRO A 149 -28.91 -21.61 -44.14
C PRO A 149 -30.37 -22.09 -44.12
N GLY A 150 -31.26 -21.26 -44.69
CA GLY A 150 -32.65 -21.63 -44.90
C GLY A 150 -32.74 -23.00 -45.57
N ARG A 151 -33.49 -23.92 -44.93
CA ARG A 151 -33.92 -25.16 -45.56
C ARG A 151 -34.65 -24.79 -46.85
N ARG A 152 -34.06 -25.10 -47.99
CA ARG A 152 -34.78 -25.14 -49.26
C ARG A 152 -35.67 -26.37 -49.19
N HIS A 153 -36.97 -26.14 -49.09
CA HIS A 153 -38.00 -27.13 -49.43
C HIS A 153 -38.19 -27.14 -50.94
#